data_AF-A0A7K0D542-F1
#
_entry.id   AF-A0A7K0D542-F1
#
_cell.length_a   1.000
_cell.length_b   1.000
_cell.length_c   1.000
_cell.angle_alpha   90.00
_cell.angle_beta   90.00
_cell.angle_gamma   90.00
#
_symmetry.space_group_name_H-M   'P 1'
#
loop_
_entity.id
_entity.type
_entity.pdbx_description
1 polymer ?
#
loop_
_entity_poly.entity_id
_entity_poly.type
_entity_poly.pdbx_seq_one_letter_code
_entity_poly.pdbx_strand_id
1 'polypeptide(L)' 'MNEYGDIYSGHSRTRKRAVPEVSAERDLVAEDAATGFCGAVVGFERTYDGEFVKLEDRHGVVRLSRCARPHF' A
#
# COMPACT_ATOMS: atom_id res chain seq x y z
N MET A 1 -9.01 15.67 -42.80
CA MET A 1 -8.74 16.70 -41.77
C MET A 1 -9.86 16.64 -40.76
N ASN A 2 -9.69 15.83 -39.73
CA ASN A 2 -10.53 15.77 -38.53
C ASN A 2 -9.92 14.75 -37.56
N GLU A 3 -8.70 15.03 -37.11
CA GLU A 3 -8.13 14.47 -35.88
C GLU A 3 -8.73 15.21 -34.69
N TYR A 4 -10.02 15.02 -34.44
CA TYR A 4 -10.60 15.34 -33.14
C TYR A 4 -10.27 14.17 -32.22
N GLY A 5 -9.11 14.27 -31.58
CA GLY A 5 -8.67 13.36 -30.53
C GLY A 5 -9.78 13.18 -29.51
N ASP A 6 -10.19 11.94 -29.32
CA ASP A 6 -11.26 11.50 -28.44
C ASP A 6 -11.04 11.97 -27.00
N ILE A 7 -11.65 13.11 -26.64
CA ILE A 7 -11.60 13.72 -25.30
C ILE A 7 -12.41 12.91 -24.27
N TYR A 8 -13.27 11.98 -24.73
CA TYR A 8 -14.07 11.09 -23.87
C TYR A 8 -13.32 9.80 -23.51
N SER A 9 -12.27 9.45 -24.24
CA SER A 9 -11.33 8.40 -23.87
C SER A 9 -10.45 8.89 -22.72
N GLY A 10 -11.00 8.78 -21.49
CA GLY A 10 -10.39 9.30 -20.26
C GLY A 10 -8.87 9.12 -20.20
N HIS A 11 -8.17 10.21 -19.93
CA HIS A 11 -6.70 10.27 -19.84
C HIS A 11 -6.13 9.05 -19.10
N SER A 12 -5.14 8.38 -19.71
CA SER A 12 -4.37 7.29 -19.12
C SER A 12 -3.76 7.63 -17.75
N ARG A 13 -3.62 8.93 -17.44
CA ARG A 13 -3.16 9.47 -16.14
C ARG A 13 -4.16 9.30 -14.99
N THR A 14 -5.44 9.09 -15.28
CA THR A 14 -6.49 8.83 -14.26
C THR A 14 -6.60 7.34 -13.92
N ARG A 15 -5.88 6.46 -14.66
CA ARG A 15 -5.87 5.03 -14.38
C ARG A 15 -5.21 4.82 -13.01
N LYS A 16 -6.02 4.45 -12.00
CA LYS A 16 -5.52 4.05 -10.68
C LYS A 16 -4.42 3.02 -10.89
N ARG A 17 -3.19 3.37 -10.52
CA ARG A 17 -2.07 2.44 -10.59
C ARG A 17 -2.43 1.26 -9.71
N ALA A 18 -2.39 0.05 -10.27
CA ALA A 18 -2.55 -1.15 -9.48
C ALA A 18 -1.47 -1.12 -8.39
N VAL A 19 -1.91 -1.16 -7.13
CA VAL A 19 -0.99 -1.26 -6.00
C VAL A 19 -0.32 -2.62 -6.16
N PRO A 20 1.02 -2.70 -6.21
CA PRO A 20 1.69 -3.97 -6.28
C PRO A 20 1.34 -4.78 -5.03
N GLU A 21 0.85 -6.00 -5.22
CA GLU A 21 0.77 -6.98 -4.13
C GLU A 21 2.19 -7.48 -3.86
N VAL A 22 2.72 -7.13 -2.69
CA VAL A 22 4.05 -7.53 -2.23
C VAL A 22 3.87 -8.44 -1.02
N SER A 23 4.60 -9.56 -1.00
CA SER A 23 4.71 -10.42 0.18
C SER A 23 5.17 -9.57 1.35
N ALA A 24 4.38 -9.57 2.41
CA ALA A 24 4.74 -8.81 3.59
C ALA A 24 5.77 -9.65 4.37
N GLU A 25 7.04 -9.43 4.06
CA GLU A 25 8.18 -10.14 4.65
C GLU A 25 8.74 -9.34 5.83
N ARG A 26 9.32 -10.03 6.83
CA ARG A 26 10.04 -9.34 7.90
C ARG A 26 11.18 -8.51 7.31
N ASP A 27 11.46 -7.36 7.92
CA ASP A 27 12.45 -6.38 7.47
C ASP A 27 12.12 -5.66 6.15
N LEU A 28 10.98 -5.98 5.51
CA LEU A 28 10.48 -5.20 4.37
C LEU A 28 10.13 -3.79 4.84
N VAL A 29 10.67 -2.78 4.19
CA VAL A 29 10.32 -1.38 4.46
C VAL A 29 9.08 -1.01 3.64
N ALA A 30 8.02 -0.60 4.32
CA ALA A 30 6.76 -0.19 3.72
C ALA A 30 6.32 1.19 4.22
N GLU A 31 5.63 1.93 3.35
CA GLU A 31 4.95 3.17 3.71
C GLU A 31 3.44 2.94 3.79
N ASP A 32 2.82 3.44 4.85
CA ASP A 32 1.38 3.46 5.02
C ASP A 32 0.80 4.62 4.21
N ALA A 33 0.12 4.31 3.10
CA ALA A 33 -0.41 5.33 2.19
C ALA A 33 -1.49 6.25 2.80
N ALA A 34 -2.11 5.87 3.92
CA ALA A 34 -3.15 6.67 4.58
C ALA A 34 -2.56 7.68 5.56
N THR A 35 -1.48 7.31 6.26
CA THR A 35 -0.88 8.12 7.33
C THR A 35 0.49 8.67 6.97
N GLY A 36 1.13 8.19 5.91
CA GLY A 36 2.50 8.54 5.52
C GLY A 36 3.56 7.96 6.45
N PHE A 37 3.23 6.95 7.25
CA PHE A 37 4.16 6.31 8.18
C PHE A 37 5.06 5.32 7.44
N CYS A 38 6.38 5.47 7.58
CA CYS A 38 7.36 4.55 6.99
C CYS A 38 7.96 3.69 8.10
N GLY A 39 8.04 2.38 7.87
CA GLY A 39 8.68 1.47 8.83
C GLY A 39 8.96 0.09 8.23
N ALA A 40 9.77 -0.69 8.95
CA ALA A 40 10.06 -2.07 8.62
C ALA A 40 8.99 -2.99 9.21
N VAL A 41 8.60 -4.01 8.46
CA VAL A 41 7.68 -5.05 8.91
C VAL A 41 8.34 -5.88 10.02
N VAL A 42 7.79 -5.79 11.22
CA VAL A 42 8.24 -6.58 12.38
C VAL A 42 7.29 -7.72 12.73
N GLY A 43 6.08 -7.71 12.17
CA GLY A 43 5.13 -8.80 12.31
C GLY A 43 3.74 -8.50 11.77
N PHE A 44 2.84 -9.46 11.97
CA PHE A 44 1.45 -9.40 11.50
C PHE A 44 0.49 -9.60 12.66
N GLU A 45 -0.68 -9.00 12.53
CA GLU A 45 -1.79 -9.16 13.46
C GLU A 45 -3.08 -9.35 12.69
N ARG A 46 -3.82 -10.41 13.01
CA ARG A 46 -5.12 -10.68 12.38
C ARG A 46 -6.20 -10.47 13.42
N THR A 47 -7.07 -9.52 13.14
CA THR A 47 -8.17 -9.13 14.03
C THR A 47 -9.49 -9.43 13.34
N TYR A 48 -10.60 -9.34 14.08
CA TYR A 48 -11.93 -9.59 13.52
C TYR A 48 -12.28 -8.64 12.35
N ASP A 49 -11.74 -7.42 12.38
CA ASP A 49 -11.93 -6.38 11.35
C ASP A 49 -10.96 -6.47 10.15
N GLY A 50 -10.05 -7.46 10.14
CA GLY A 50 -9.13 -7.69 9.02
C GLY A 50 -7.69 -7.96 9.42
N GLU A 51 -6.80 -7.84 8.44
CA GLU A 51 -5.38 -8.13 8.57
C GLU A 51 -4.57 -6.83 8.71
N PHE A 52 -3.61 -6.86 9.62
CA PHE A 52 -2.77 -5.71 9.96
C PHE A 52 -1.30 -6.12 9.95
N VAL A 53 -0.45 -5.17 9.54
CA VAL A 53 1.01 -5.29 9.60
C VAL A 53 1.54 -4.35 10.68
N LYS A 54 2.49 -4.82 11.48
CA LYS A 54 3.23 -4.03 12.46
C LYS A 54 4.46 -3.46 11.76
N LEU A 55 4.50 -2.14 11.64
CA LEU A 55 5.63 -1.39 11.08
C LEU A 55 6.39 -0.69 12.19
N GLU A 56 7.70 -0.88 12.24
CA GLU A 56 8.62 -0.20 13.15
C GLU A 56 9.47 0.82 12.40
N ASP A 57 9.44 2.09 12.80
CA ASP A 57 10.32 3.13 12.25
C ASP A 57 11.68 3.15 12.97
N ARG A 58 12.68 3.85 12.41
CA ARG A 58 14.05 4.01 12.96
C ARG A 58 14.11 4.55 14.39
N HIS A 59 13.04 5.18 14.86
CA HIS A 59 12.91 5.71 16.22
C HIS A 59 12.37 4.66 17.23
N GLY A 60 12.15 3.41 16.80
CA GLY A 60 11.59 2.34 17.63
C GLY A 60 10.08 2.47 17.86
N VAL A 61 9.39 3.28 17.05
CA VAL A 61 7.93 3.45 17.14
C VAL A 61 7.26 2.37 16.31
N VAL A 62 6.43 1.55 16.93
CA VAL A 62 5.66 0.50 16.25
C VAL A 62 4.23 0.97 16.04
N ARG A 63 3.74 0.87 14.79
CA ARG A 63 2.35 1.18 14.43
C ARG A 63 1.71 0.05 13.63
N LEU A 64 0.42 -0.15 13.88
CA LEU A 64 -0.42 -1.07 13.10
C LEU A 64 -0.98 -0.35 11.89
N SER A 65 -0.75 -0.95 10.73
CA SER A 65 -1.27 -0.50 9.43
C SER A 65 -2.15 -1.59 8.84
N ARG A 66 -3.27 -1.19 8.20
CA ARG A 66 -4.18 -2.15 7.59
C ARG A 66 -3.52 -2.74 6.33
N CYS A 67 -3.44 -4.07 6.27
CA CYS A 67 -2.92 -4.79 5.12
C CYS A 67 -4.09 -5.37 4.31
N ALA A 68 -4.09 -5.18 2.99
CA ALA A 68 -5.21 -5.61 2.16
C ALA A 68 -5.25 -7.13 1.93
N ARG A 69 -4.08 -7.79 1.85
CA ARG A 69 -3.89 -9.25 1.77
C ARG A 69 -2.42 -9.58 2.10
N PRO A 70 -2.10 -10.23 3.23
CA PRO A 70 -0.78 -10.78 3.44
C PRO A 70 -0.67 -12.08 2.62
N HIS A 71 0.11 -12.04 1.54
CA HIS A 71 0.63 -13.27 0.94
C HIS A 71 1.81 -13.72 1.81
N PHE A 72 1.60 -14.79 2.58
CA PHE A 72 2.64 -15.50 3.33
C PHE A 72 3.31 -16.54 2.45
#